data_AF-A0A0N1EIV5-F1
#
_entry.id   AF-A0A0N1EIV5-F1
#
_cell.length_a   1.000
_cell.length_b   1.000
_cell.length_c   1.000
_cell.angle_alpha   90.00
_cell.angle_beta   90.00
_cell.angle_gamma   90.00
#
_symmetry.space_group_name_H-M   'P 1'
#
loop_
_entity.id
_entity.type
_entity.pdbx_description
1 polymer ?
#
loop_
_entity_poly.entity_id
_entity_poly.type
_entity_poly.pdbx_seq_one_letter_code
_entity_poly.pdbx_strand_id
1 'polypeptide(L)'
;MRSQTTGLLGGGLLDAALHADRDSSNQSLMASALDSPSQLDALVAMDLRTLLPLTPGTTIIRHEQPLERKTMNKIKTRRSDSAAACYSELIVADVFYMKAAIYGRSLRTLFMYRRFDAAQKITWEYKAWGGNGLSLFPPKEGEDAVAALGELGTVYQKNFVEYAHNAITAAPKKVAAK
;
A
#
# COMPACT_ATOMS: atom_id res chain seq x y z
N MET A 1 -6.03 -7.15 2.33
CA MET A 1 -5.22 -8.10 1.55
C MET A 1 -6.13 -8.89 0.64
N ARG A 2 -5.71 -9.08 -0.61
CA ARG A 2 -6.43 -9.84 -1.62
C ARG A 2 -5.43 -10.62 -2.49
N SER A 3 -5.85 -11.77 -3.03
CA SER A 3 -5.15 -12.51 -4.07
C SER A 3 -6.12 -12.74 -5.22
N GLN A 4 -5.64 -12.63 -6.45
CA GLN A 4 -6.41 -13.01 -7.63
C GLN A 4 -5.50 -13.69 -8.66
N THR A 5 -5.89 -14.88 -9.06
CA THR A 5 -5.34 -15.56 -10.23
C THR A 5 -6.37 -15.52 -11.36
N THR A 6 -5.95 -15.11 -12.55
CA THR A 6 -6.82 -15.12 -13.74
C THR A 6 -6.27 -16.03 -14.83
N GLY A 7 -7.15 -16.82 -15.44
CA GLY A 7 -6.85 -17.63 -16.62
C GLY A 7 -6.63 -16.83 -17.91
N LEU A 8 -6.45 -17.56 -19.02
CA LEU A 8 -6.12 -17.00 -20.34
C LEU A 8 -7.22 -16.07 -20.91
N LEU A 9 -8.47 -16.22 -20.44
CA LEU A 9 -9.63 -15.48 -20.92
C LEU A 9 -9.98 -14.25 -20.06
N GLY A 10 -9.10 -13.80 -19.16
CA GLY A 10 -9.24 -12.51 -18.49
C GLY A 10 -10.07 -12.51 -17.19
N GLY A 11 -10.39 -13.69 -16.65
CA GLY A 11 -11.09 -13.84 -15.36
C GLY A 11 -12.62 -13.83 -15.46
N GLY A 12 -13.29 -14.28 -14.39
CA GLY A 12 -14.75 -14.41 -14.28
C GLY A 12 -15.16 -15.22 -13.05
N LEU A 13 -16.46 -15.39 -12.78
CA LEU A 13 -16.93 -16.12 -11.57
C LEU A 13 -16.48 -17.59 -11.54
N LEU A 14 -16.54 -18.28 -12.69
CA LEU A 14 -16.04 -19.67 -12.80
C LEU A 14 -14.52 -19.74 -12.60
N ASP A 15 -13.76 -18.84 -13.23
CA ASP A 15 -12.30 -18.76 -13.10
C ASP A 15 -11.88 -18.46 -11.65
N ALA A 16 -12.62 -17.57 -10.97
CA ALA A 16 -12.42 -17.27 -9.56
C ALA A 16 -12.71 -18.48 -8.66
N ALA A 17 -13.77 -19.25 -8.95
CA ALA A 17 -14.07 -20.48 -8.21
C ALA A 17 -12.97 -21.54 -8.40
N LEU A 18 -12.44 -21.68 -9.63
CA LEU A 18 -11.35 -22.62 -9.94
C LEU A 18 -10.03 -22.28 -9.26
N HIS A 19 -9.85 -21.04 -8.80
CA HIS A 19 -8.63 -20.56 -8.17
C HIS A 19 -8.81 -20.19 -6.69
N ALA A 20 -10.00 -20.40 -6.11
CA ALA A 20 -10.33 -19.96 -4.76
C ALA A 20 -9.37 -20.48 -3.70
N ASP A 21 -9.03 -21.78 -3.71
CA ASP A 21 -8.12 -22.38 -2.73
C ASP A 21 -6.70 -21.83 -2.86
N ARG A 22 -6.23 -21.64 -4.10
CA ARG A 22 -4.92 -21.05 -4.38
C ARG A 22 -4.86 -19.60 -3.91
N ASP A 23 -5.89 -18.81 -4.22
CA ASP A 23 -5.94 -17.41 -3.82
C ASP A 23 -6.07 -17.25 -2.30
N SER A 24 -6.83 -18.13 -1.63
CA SER A 24 -6.91 -18.18 -0.17
C SER A 24 -5.57 -18.53 0.48
N SER A 25 -4.84 -19.51 -0.06
CA SER A 25 -3.50 -19.87 0.39
C SER A 25 -2.51 -18.70 0.21
N ASN A 26 -2.49 -18.09 -0.97
CA ASN A 26 -1.66 -16.91 -1.25
C ASN A 26 -1.99 -15.76 -0.30
N GLN A 27 -3.27 -15.50 -0.02
CA GLN A 27 -3.68 -14.47 0.94
C GLN A 27 -3.15 -14.75 2.35
N SER A 28 -3.17 -16.01 2.78
CA SER A 28 -2.66 -16.42 4.10
C SER A 28 -1.14 -16.25 4.17
N LEU A 29 -0.41 -16.63 3.11
CA LEU A 29 1.03 -16.41 3.02
C LEU A 29 1.39 -14.92 3.01
N MET A 30 0.67 -14.10 2.24
CA MET A 30 0.81 -12.65 2.29
C MET A 30 0.57 -12.09 3.70
N ALA A 31 -0.46 -12.58 4.40
CA ALA A 31 -0.76 -12.14 5.75
C ALA A 31 0.36 -12.48 6.74
N SER A 32 1.04 -13.61 6.56
CA SER A 32 2.19 -13.98 7.39
C SER A 32 3.44 -13.11 7.14
N ALA A 33 3.63 -12.59 5.92
CA ALA A 33 4.82 -11.83 5.55
C ALA A 33 4.62 -10.30 5.62
N LEU A 34 3.38 -9.83 5.49
CA LEU A 34 3.01 -8.43 5.41
C LEU A 34 1.88 -8.10 6.39
N ASP A 35 1.86 -8.64 7.60
CA ASP A 35 0.91 -8.19 8.60
C ASP A 35 1.04 -6.68 8.89
N SER A 36 0.09 -6.10 9.62
CA SER A 36 0.10 -4.65 9.86
C SER A 36 1.38 -4.15 10.53
N PRO A 37 1.93 -4.82 11.57
CA PRO A 37 3.25 -4.48 12.12
C PRO A 37 4.37 -4.52 11.07
N SER A 38 4.49 -5.60 10.28
CA SER A 38 5.56 -5.73 9.27
C SER A 38 5.46 -4.68 8.17
N GLN A 39 4.24 -4.32 7.76
CA GLN A 39 4.02 -3.21 6.82
C GLN A 39 4.49 -1.87 7.38
N LEU A 40 4.23 -1.61 8.66
CA LEU A 40 4.68 -0.38 9.33
C LEU A 40 6.19 -0.38 9.49
N ASP A 41 6.79 -1.47 9.94
CA ASP A 41 8.24 -1.64 10.07
C ASP A 41 8.95 -1.39 8.74
N ALA A 42 8.44 -1.96 7.64
CA ALA A 42 8.96 -1.74 6.30
C ALA A 42 8.86 -0.27 5.86
N LEU A 43 7.79 0.44 6.22
CA LEU A 43 7.63 1.86 5.90
C LEU A 43 8.58 2.75 6.73
N VAL A 44 8.69 2.53 8.03
CA VAL A 44 9.52 3.38 8.91
C VAL A 44 11.02 3.13 8.74
N ALA A 45 11.41 1.97 8.21
CA ALA A 45 12.78 1.70 7.80
C ALA A 45 13.22 2.53 6.58
N MET A 46 12.28 3.08 5.81
CA MET A 46 12.57 3.97 4.69
C MET A 46 12.66 5.44 5.14
N ASP A 47 13.37 6.26 4.37
CA ASP A 47 13.40 7.70 4.58
C ASP A 47 12.12 8.38 4.05
N LEU A 48 11.04 8.26 4.81
CA LEU A 48 9.75 8.85 4.48
C LEU A 48 9.81 10.37 4.30
N ARG A 49 10.82 11.05 4.86
CA ARG A 49 10.97 12.50 4.77
C ARG A 49 11.42 12.94 3.38
N THR A 50 12.17 12.11 2.68
CA THR A 50 12.57 12.35 1.28
C THR A 50 11.60 11.77 0.28
N LEU A 51 10.90 10.68 0.64
CA LEU A 51 9.96 10.01 -0.25
C LEU A 51 8.61 10.70 -0.36
N LEU A 52 8.10 11.30 0.73
CA LEU A 52 6.80 11.95 0.73
C LEU A 52 6.92 13.46 0.63
N PRO A 53 5.91 14.14 0.07
CA PRO A 53 5.90 15.59 -0.03
C PRO A 53 5.47 16.22 1.31
N LEU A 54 6.28 16.00 2.36
CA LEU A 54 6.09 16.47 3.72
C LEU A 54 6.55 17.94 3.86
N THR A 55 6.00 18.63 4.86
CA THR A 55 6.51 19.95 5.25
C THR A 55 7.79 19.78 6.09
N PRO A 56 8.83 20.60 5.92
CA PRO A 56 10.00 20.56 6.81
C PRO A 56 9.59 20.63 8.29
N GLY A 57 10.27 19.84 9.13
CA GLY A 57 9.93 19.73 10.56
C GLY A 57 8.73 18.85 10.90
N THR A 58 8.11 18.16 9.93
CA THR A 58 7.02 17.20 10.19
C THR A 58 7.51 16.09 11.13
N THR A 59 6.79 15.83 12.22
CA THR A 59 7.01 14.65 13.07
C THR A 59 6.24 13.47 12.49
N ILE A 60 6.91 12.33 12.32
CA ILE A 60 6.27 11.09 11.86
C ILE A 60 5.81 10.33 13.10
N ILE A 61 4.51 10.04 13.15
CA ILE A 61 3.88 9.28 14.23
C ILE A 61 3.36 7.97 13.64
N ARG A 62 3.77 6.85 14.23
CA ARG A 62 3.27 5.52 13.89
C ARG A 62 1.98 5.24 14.64
N HIS A 63 1.00 4.69 13.94
CA HIS A 63 -0.24 4.20 14.54
C HIS A 63 -0.33 2.69 14.33
N GLU A 64 -0.22 1.91 15.41
CA GLU A 64 -0.21 0.44 15.34
C GLU A 64 -1.57 -0.17 15.02
N GLN A 65 -2.65 0.54 15.37
CA GLN A 65 -4.01 0.03 15.25
C GLN A 65 -4.45 0.06 13.77
N PRO A 66 -4.75 -1.10 13.16
CA PRO A 66 -5.20 -1.15 11.78
C PRO A 66 -6.52 -0.40 11.59
N LEU A 67 -6.64 0.31 10.48
CA LEU A 67 -7.88 1.00 10.14
C LEU A 67 -8.89 0.04 9.51
N GLU A 68 -10.16 0.20 9.87
CA GLU A 68 -11.24 -0.47 9.15
C GLU A 68 -11.31 0.02 7.70
N ARG A 69 -11.14 -0.88 6.74
CA ARG A 69 -11.07 -0.55 5.30
C ARG A 69 -12.27 0.23 4.77
N LYS A 70 -13.48 -0.03 5.29
CA LYS A 70 -14.72 0.65 4.90
C LYS A 70 -14.74 2.13 5.29
N THR A 71 -13.94 2.52 6.29
CA THR A 71 -13.90 3.90 6.79
C THR A 71 -12.97 4.80 5.97
N MET A 72 -12.03 4.21 5.21
CA MET A 72 -10.96 4.96 4.53
C MET A 72 -11.48 6.10 3.65
N ASN A 73 -12.49 5.83 2.81
CA ASN A 73 -13.08 6.86 1.95
C ASN A 73 -14.19 7.66 2.65
N LYS A 74 -14.73 7.18 3.76
CA LYS A 74 -15.87 7.79 4.46
C LYS A 74 -15.43 8.90 5.42
N ILE A 75 -14.37 8.66 6.19
CA ILE A 75 -13.85 9.63 7.15
C ILE A 75 -13.01 10.65 6.39
N LYS A 76 -13.52 11.87 6.27
CA LYS A 76 -12.83 13.00 5.62
C LYS A 76 -12.20 13.99 6.59
N THR A 77 -12.35 13.76 7.89
CA THR A 77 -11.64 14.48 8.95
C THR A 77 -10.32 13.79 9.30
N ARG A 78 -9.50 14.45 10.12
CA ARG A 78 -8.29 13.88 10.74
C ARG A 78 -8.68 12.64 11.56
N ARG A 79 -7.85 11.59 11.56
CA ARG A 79 -8.04 10.39 12.41
C ARG A 79 -7.32 10.49 13.75
N SER A 80 -6.48 11.51 13.92
CA SER A 80 -5.82 11.85 15.17
C SER A 80 -6.38 13.16 15.72
N ASP A 81 -6.36 13.28 17.04
CA ASP A 81 -6.70 14.51 17.77
C ASP A 81 -5.59 15.57 17.72
N SER A 82 -4.57 15.38 16.88
CA SER A 82 -3.48 16.35 16.71
C SER A 82 -4.00 17.72 16.27
N ALA A 83 -3.66 18.74 17.06
CA ALA A 83 -3.95 20.15 16.77
C ALA A 83 -2.90 20.82 15.88
N ALA A 84 -1.93 20.07 15.33
CA ALA A 84 -0.87 20.64 14.49
C ALA A 84 -1.45 21.38 13.27
N ALA A 85 -0.89 22.55 12.96
CA ALA A 85 -1.27 23.33 11.79
C ALA A 85 -0.93 22.59 10.47
N CYS A 86 0.19 21.88 10.46
CA CYS A 86 0.61 20.99 9.38
C CYS A 86 0.31 19.54 9.79
N TYR A 87 -0.77 18.97 9.26
CA TYR A 87 -1.15 17.58 9.51
C TYR A 87 -1.31 16.82 8.21
N SER A 88 -0.82 15.59 8.17
CA SER A 88 -0.96 14.70 7.02
C SER A 88 -1.04 13.26 7.50
N GLU A 89 -1.72 12.42 6.73
CA GLU A 89 -1.82 11.00 7.00
C GLU A 89 -1.38 10.21 5.78
N LEU A 90 -0.61 9.16 6.03
CA LEU A 90 -0.35 8.08 5.11
C LEU A 90 -1.15 6.86 5.57
N ILE A 91 -1.92 6.26 4.66
CA ILE A 91 -2.73 5.08 4.92
C ILE A 91 -2.34 4.01 3.90
N VAL A 92 -2.01 2.81 4.39
CA VAL A 92 -1.95 1.60 3.57
C VAL A 92 -3.35 1.01 3.51
N ALA A 93 -3.95 1.05 2.33
CA ALA A 93 -5.35 0.74 2.14
C ALA A 93 -5.59 -0.72 1.76
N ASP A 94 -4.69 -1.30 0.98
CA ASP A 94 -4.80 -2.68 0.53
C ASP A 94 -3.48 -3.18 -0.02
N VAL A 95 -3.27 -4.48 0.08
CA VAL A 95 -2.16 -5.21 -0.55
C VAL A 95 -2.78 -6.31 -1.39
N PHE A 96 -2.43 -6.35 -2.67
CA PHE A 96 -3.09 -7.17 -3.66
C PHE A 96 -2.06 -7.94 -4.49
N TYR A 97 -2.06 -9.26 -4.35
CA TYR A 97 -1.37 -10.14 -5.28
C TYR A 97 -2.23 -10.38 -6.50
N MET A 98 -1.62 -10.29 -7.68
CA MET A 98 -2.28 -10.60 -8.95
C MET A 98 -1.39 -11.48 -9.80
N LYS A 99 -1.95 -12.59 -10.30
CA LYS A 99 -1.34 -13.43 -11.33
C LYS A 99 -2.20 -13.39 -12.58
N ALA A 100 -1.67 -12.79 -13.64
CA ALA A 100 -2.27 -12.81 -14.97
C ALA A 100 -1.51 -13.78 -15.88
N ALA A 101 -2.21 -14.43 -16.81
CA ALA A 101 -1.61 -15.38 -17.74
C ALA A 101 -0.50 -14.73 -18.62
N ILE A 102 -0.71 -13.48 -19.05
CA ILE A 102 0.21 -12.76 -19.94
C ILE A 102 1.23 -11.91 -19.15
N TYR A 103 0.78 -11.19 -18.14
CA TYR A 103 1.60 -10.20 -17.42
C TYR A 103 2.37 -10.78 -16.22
N GLY A 104 2.22 -12.07 -15.95
CA GLY A 104 2.90 -12.74 -14.86
C GLY A 104 2.36 -12.37 -13.47
N ARG A 105 3.25 -12.34 -12.48
CA ARG A 105 2.92 -12.15 -11.07
C ARG A 105 3.32 -10.76 -10.62
N SER A 106 2.46 -10.10 -9.84
CA SER A 106 2.74 -8.78 -9.29
C SER A 106 2.16 -8.63 -7.89
N LEU A 107 2.81 -7.80 -7.09
CA LEU A 107 2.26 -7.27 -5.85
C LEU A 107 1.90 -5.81 -6.08
N ARG A 108 0.69 -5.43 -5.72
CA ARG A 108 0.21 -4.05 -5.79
C ARG A 108 -0.20 -3.59 -4.41
N THR A 109 0.17 -2.37 -4.05
CA THR A 109 -0.22 -1.77 -2.77
C THR A 109 -0.96 -0.47 -3.02
N LEU A 110 -2.16 -0.34 -2.47
CA LEU A 110 -2.94 0.89 -2.53
C LEU A 110 -2.55 1.75 -1.34
N PHE A 111 -2.04 2.95 -1.61
CA PHE A 111 -1.74 3.94 -0.60
C PHE A 111 -2.67 5.13 -0.75
N MET A 112 -2.89 5.84 0.35
CA MET A 112 -3.57 7.13 0.38
C MET A 112 -2.76 8.08 1.25
N TYR A 113 -2.35 9.20 0.66
CA TYR A 113 -1.72 10.30 1.35
C TYR A 113 -2.67 11.48 1.33
N ARG A 114 -2.93 12.09 2.47
CA ARG A 114 -3.84 13.22 2.60
C ARG A 114 -3.28 14.29 3.51
N ARG A 115 -3.48 15.55 3.12
CA ARG A 115 -3.06 16.75 3.87
C ARG A 115 -4.29 17.48 4.37
N PHE A 116 -4.13 18.15 5.51
CA PHE A 116 -5.18 18.92 6.14
C PHE A 116 -4.74 20.35 6.40
N ASP A 117 -5.69 21.28 6.34
CA ASP A 117 -5.52 22.64 6.84
C ASP A 117 -5.78 22.72 8.36
N ALA A 118 -5.58 23.91 8.92
CA ALA A 118 -5.86 24.21 10.32
C ALA A 118 -7.36 24.06 10.69
N ALA A 119 -8.27 24.14 9.72
CA ALA A 119 -9.71 23.88 9.90
C ALA A 119 -10.05 22.38 9.82
N GLN A 120 -9.03 21.52 9.82
CA GLN A 120 -9.14 20.06 9.74
C GLN A 120 -9.80 19.53 8.47
N LYS A 121 -9.79 20.33 7.39
CA LYS A 121 -10.32 19.93 6.09
C LYS A 121 -9.19 19.38 5.22
N ILE A 122 -9.50 18.37 4.42
CA ILE A 122 -8.57 17.84 3.43
C ILE A 122 -8.31 18.90 2.37
N THR A 123 -7.05 19.30 2.22
CA THR A 123 -6.60 20.24 1.18
C THR A 123 -6.05 19.54 -0.04
N TRP A 124 -5.56 18.30 0.14
CA TRP A 124 -5.07 17.46 -0.94
C TRP A 124 -5.14 15.99 -0.53
N GLU A 125 -5.56 15.13 -1.45
CA GLU A 125 -5.61 13.68 -1.30
C GLU A 125 -5.02 13.05 -2.55
N TYR A 126 -4.07 12.13 -2.37
CA TYR A 126 -3.49 11.33 -3.45
C TYR A 126 -3.62 9.85 -3.12
N LYS A 127 -4.46 9.17 -3.88
CA LYS A 127 -4.78 7.76 -3.70
C LYS A 127 -4.45 7.01 -4.98
N ALA A 128 -3.44 6.16 -4.93
CA ALA A 128 -2.95 5.44 -6.09
C ALA A 128 -2.33 4.11 -5.70
N TRP A 129 -2.22 3.23 -6.68
CA TRP A 129 -1.50 1.97 -6.56
C TRP A 129 -0.02 2.19 -6.90
N GLY A 130 0.88 1.64 -6.09
CA GLY A 130 2.20 1.21 -6.57
C GLY A 130 2.15 -0.27 -6.92
N GLY A 131 2.93 -0.73 -7.90
CA GLY A 131 2.83 -2.10 -8.39
C GLY A 131 4.08 -2.61 -9.07
N ASN A 132 4.67 -3.67 -8.53
CA ASN A 132 5.92 -4.25 -9.00
C ASN A 132 5.79 -5.78 -9.16
N GLY A 133 6.59 -6.33 -10.07
CA GLY A 133 6.58 -7.76 -10.39
C GLY A 133 7.15 -8.64 -9.28
N LEU A 134 6.73 -9.90 -9.25
CA LEU A 134 7.21 -10.96 -8.34
C LEU A 134 7.87 -12.10 -9.13
N SER A 135 9.03 -12.54 -8.65
CA SER A 135 9.84 -13.60 -9.26
C SER A 135 9.84 -14.89 -8.45
N LEU A 136 9.62 -14.81 -7.13
CA LEU A 136 9.65 -15.96 -6.24
C LEU A 136 8.24 -16.30 -5.75
N PHE A 137 7.51 -15.33 -5.21
CA PHE A 137 6.18 -15.58 -4.65
C PHE A 137 5.13 -15.92 -5.73
N PRO A 138 4.22 -16.89 -5.51
CA PRO A 138 4.15 -17.78 -4.37
C PRO A 138 5.19 -18.91 -4.46
N PRO A 139 5.74 -19.38 -3.32
CA PRO A 139 6.68 -20.48 -3.31
C PRO A 139 6.02 -21.76 -3.84
N LYS A 140 6.73 -22.52 -4.67
CA LYS A 140 6.33 -23.88 -5.06
C LYS A 140 6.91 -24.91 -4.10
N GLU A 141 6.36 -26.13 -4.16
CA GLU A 141 6.92 -27.26 -3.44
C GLU A 141 8.40 -27.46 -3.79
N GLY A 142 9.25 -27.60 -2.77
CA GLY A 142 10.71 -27.72 -2.93
C GLY A 142 11.45 -26.39 -3.18
N GLU A 143 10.77 -25.25 -3.29
CA GLU A 143 11.41 -23.93 -3.39
C GLU A 143 11.65 -23.30 -2.00
N ASP A 144 12.55 -22.32 -1.93
CA ASP A 144 12.84 -21.58 -0.71
C ASP A 144 11.67 -20.65 -0.33
N ALA A 145 10.83 -21.11 0.58
CA ALA A 145 9.69 -20.36 1.09
C ALA A 145 10.12 -19.07 1.82
N VAL A 146 11.28 -19.06 2.49
CA VAL A 146 11.77 -17.89 3.21
C VAL A 146 12.14 -16.79 2.21
N ALA A 147 12.85 -17.15 1.13
CA ALA A 147 13.18 -16.21 0.07
C ALA A 147 11.93 -15.65 -0.64
N ALA A 148 10.94 -16.50 -0.92
CA ALA A 148 9.69 -16.07 -1.56
C ALA A 148 8.86 -15.12 -0.68
N LEU A 149 8.79 -15.37 0.63
CA LEU A 149 8.11 -14.46 1.56
C LEU A 149 8.92 -13.17 1.79
N GLY A 150 10.25 -13.25 1.84
CA GLY A 150 11.12 -12.08 1.91
C GLY A 150 11.00 -11.15 0.70
N GLU A 151 10.75 -11.71 -0.49
CA GLU A 151 10.45 -10.91 -1.69
C GLU A 151 9.25 -9.99 -1.48
N LEU A 152 8.20 -10.44 -0.79
CA LEU A 152 6.99 -9.63 -0.57
C LEU A 152 7.30 -8.32 0.17
N GLY A 153 8.12 -8.36 1.21
CA GLY A 153 8.56 -7.17 1.95
C GLY A 153 9.36 -6.21 1.07
N THR A 154 10.27 -6.75 0.25
CA THR A 154 11.08 -5.98 -0.69
C THR A 154 10.21 -5.29 -1.75
N VAL A 155 9.29 -6.03 -2.37
CA VAL A 155 8.40 -5.51 -3.42
C VAL A 155 7.36 -4.55 -2.83
N TYR A 156 6.91 -4.75 -1.59
CA TYR A 156 6.07 -3.80 -0.87
C TYR A 156 6.76 -2.43 -0.70
N GLN A 157 8.04 -2.40 -0.31
CA GLN A 157 8.80 -1.15 -0.24
C GLN A 157 8.96 -0.49 -1.62
N LYS A 158 9.24 -1.28 -2.67
CA LYS A 158 9.29 -0.76 -4.06
C LYS A 158 7.97 -0.14 -4.49
N ASN A 159 6.83 -0.77 -4.17
CA ASN A 159 5.51 -0.21 -4.42
C ASN A 159 5.34 1.14 -3.74
N PHE A 160 5.83 1.28 -2.51
CA PHE A 160 5.76 2.56 -1.80
C PHE A 160 6.63 3.63 -2.47
N VAL A 161 7.86 3.31 -2.87
CA VAL A 161 8.75 4.25 -3.58
C VAL A 161 8.12 4.75 -4.88
N GLU A 162 7.57 3.85 -5.70
CA GLU A 162 6.85 4.20 -6.93
C GLU A 162 5.65 5.11 -6.64
N TYR A 163 4.83 4.73 -5.66
CA TYR A 163 3.70 5.54 -5.22
C TYR A 163 4.14 6.94 -4.77
N ALA A 164 5.20 7.01 -3.96
CA ALA A 164 5.66 8.24 -3.33
C ALA A 164 6.26 9.21 -4.37
N HIS A 165 7.02 8.68 -5.33
CA HIS A 165 7.47 9.44 -6.50
C HIS A 165 6.29 10.06 -7.26
N ASN A 166 5.28 9.25 -7.58
CA ASN A 166 4.10 9.73 -8.30
C ASN A 166 3.29 10.74 -7.47
N ALA A 167 3.23 10.56 -6.15
CA ALA A 167 2.59 11.49 -5.22
C ALA A 167 3.30 12.84 -5.19
N ILE A 168 4.64 12.86 -5.20
CA ILE A 168 5.44 14.10 -5.31
C ILE A 168 5.13 14.79 -6.63
N THR A 169 5.13 14.06 -7.75
CA THR A 169 4.83 14.64 -9.07
C THR A 169 3.41 15.22 -9.15
N ALA A 170 2.43 14.56 -8.52
CA ALA A 170 1.04 14.99 -8.51
C ALA A 170 0.73 16.06 -7.44
N ALA A 171 1.66 16.35 -6.53
CA ALA A 171 1.41 17.30 -5.45
C ALA A 171 1.21 18.72 -6.00
N PRO A 172 0.24 19.49 -5.47
CA PRO A 172 0.11 20.88 -5.85
C PRO A 172 1.38 21.63 -5.48
N LYS A 173 1.91 22.41 -6.43
CA LYS A 173 3.02 23.33 -6.18
C LYS A 173 2.59 24.29 -5.08
N LYS A 174 3.46 24.53 -4.09
CA LYS A 174 3.21 25.57 -3.07
C LYS A 174 2.98 26.88 -3.82
N VAL A 175 1.74 27.39 -3.81
CA VAL A 175 1.50 28.78 -4.19
C VAL A 175 2.10 29.58 -3.03
N ALA A 176 3.14 30.35 -3.31
CA ALA A 176 3.70 31.26 -2.32
C ALA A 176 2.56 32.13 -1.80
N ALA A 177 2.29 32.08 -0.50
CA ALA A 177 1.40 33.03 0.13
C ALA A 177 1.97 34.43 -0.15
N LYS A 178 1.17 35.25 -0.84
CA LYS A 178 1.46 36.66 -1.05
C LYS A 178 1.24 37.43 0.24
#